data_AF-A0A8T4R7U9-F1
#
_entry.id   AF-A0A8T4R7U9-F1
#
_cell.length_a   1.000
_cell.length_b   1.000
_cell.length_c   1.000
_cell.angle_alpha   90.00
_cell.angle_beta   90.00
_cell.angle_gamma   90.00
#
_symmetry.space_group_name_H-M   'P 1'
#
loop_
_entity.id
_entity.type
_entity.pdbx_description
1 polymer ?
#
loop_
_entity_poly.entity_id
_entity_poly.type
_entity_poly.pdbx_seq_one_letter_code
_entity_poly.pdbx_strand_id
1 'polypeptide(L)'
;MVIAVLFLMFIFPQEKTGSAINENAKVKDCGQGTVLYGEESLCWQKSAKPEPATNWQDANDYCNNLELGKKDDWRLPEVNELKSLVKEVPPEQVTIDTAFFTDTQTDYYWTATEYPKTKGTHWYVYFKTGYDGISQDFKKDYEARCVRDNSLS
;
A
#
# COMPACT_ATOMS: atom_id res chain seq x y z
N MET A 1 -37.81 -40.31 52.53
CA MET A 1 -38.76 -40.92 51.57
C MET A 1 -38.71 -40.07 50.31
N VAL A 2 -38.33 -40.67 49.20
CA VAL A 2 -38.01 -40.01 47.93
C VAL A 2 -39.30 -39.52 47.28
N ILE A 3 -39.41 -38.23 46.99
CA ILE A 3 -40.40 -37.70 46.04
C ILE A 3 -39.66 -36.82 45.03
N ALA A 4 -39.59 -37.34 43.82
CA ALA A 4 -39.12 -36.66 42.63
C ALA A 4 -40.09 -35.52 42.28
N VAL A 5 -39.57 -34.31 42.06
CA VAL A 5 -40.31 -33.22 41.42
C VAL A 5 -39.70 -33.03 40.04
N LEU A 6 -40.59 -33.14 39.05
CA LEU A 6 -40.31 -33.16 37.63
C LEU A 6 -39.68 -31.87 37.11
N PHE A 7 -38.77 -32.07 36.16
CA PHE A 7 -38.30 -31.20 35.10
C PHE A 7 -39.19 -29.98 34.78
N LEU A 8 -38.60 -28.79 34.93
CA LEU A 8 -38.51 -27.81 33.84
C LEU A 8 -37.08 -27.27 33.84
N MET A 9 -36.13 -28.09 33.40
CA MET A 9 -34.95 -27.52 32.74
C MET A 9 -35.51 -26.79 31.53
N PHE A 10 -35.51 -25.45 31.57
CA PHE A 10 -35.49 -24.69 30.34
C PHE A 10 -34.18 -25.08 29.64
N ILE A 11 -34.24 -26.16 28.87
CA ILE A 11 -33.33 -26.36 27.75
C ILE A 11 -33.70 -25.21 26.83
N PHE A 12 -33.04 -24.07 27.01
CA PHE A 12 -32.92 -23.12 25.93
C PHE A 12 -32.27 -23.91 24.80
N PRO A 13 -32.95 -24.14 23.65
CA PRO A 13 -32.22 -24.58 22.49
C PRO A 13 -31.09 -23.56 22.32
N GLN A 14 -29.84 -24.04 22.35
CA GLN A 14 -28.77 -23.25 21.78
C GLN A 14 -29.28 -22.92 20.38
N GLU A 15 -29.61 -21.65 20.13
CA GLU A 15 -29.64 -21.17 18.77
C GLU A 15 -28.21 -21.40 18.29
N LYS A 16 -28.01 -22.56 17.64
CA LYS A 16 -27.04 -22.65 16.57
C LYS A 16 -27.53 -21.59 15.60
N THR A 17 -26.99 -20.39 15.74
CA THR A 17 -26.96 -19.43 14.64
C THR A 17 -26.09 -20.09 13.59
N GLY A 18 -26.72 -20.98 12.84
CA GLY A 18 -26.28 -21.36 11.53
C GLY A 18 -26.27 -20.08 10.72
N SER A 19 -25.08 -19.64 10.35
CA SER A 19 -24.64 -19.80 8.98
C SER A 19 -23.36 -18.99 8.84
N ALA A 20 -22.26 -19.68 8.53
CA ALA A 20 -21.10 -19.04 7.95
C ALA A 20 -21.51 -18.50 6.57
N ILE A 21 -22.00 -17.27 6.54
CA ILE A 21 -22.18 -16.44 5.35
C ILE A 21 -21.86 -15.00 5.79
N ASN A 22 -20.90 -14.27 5.26
CA ASN A 22 -19.93 -14.47 4.19
C ASN A 22 -18.81 -13.46 4.49
N GLU A 23 -17.60 -13.91 4.84
CA GLU A 23 -16.43 -13.01 5.00
C GLU A 23 -16.02 -12.34 3.67
N ASN A 24 -16.67 -12.63 2.55
CA ASN A 24 -16.50 -11.95 1.27
C ASN A 24 -17.42 -10.71 1.12
N ALA A 25 -17.42 -9.81 2.09
CA ALA A 25 -17.28 -8.40 1.70
C ALA A 25 -15.78 -8.17 1.54
N LYS A 26 -15.26 -8.73 0.44
CA LYS A 26 -13.83 -8.87 0.11
C LYS A 26 -13.21 -7.48 0.02
N VAL A 27 -12.77 -6.92 1.13
CA VAL A 27 -11.64 -5.99 1.10
C VAL A 27 -10.52 -6.81 0.46
N LYS A 28 -10.19 -6.46 -0.77
CA LYS A 28 -9.30 -7.26 -1.61
C LYS A 28 -7.90 -7.17 -1.01
N ASP A 29 -7.54 -8.18 -0.21
CA ASP A 29 -6.24 -8.30 0.42
C ASP A 29 -5.16 -8.41 -0.66
N CYS A 30 -4.15 -7.56 -0.55
CA CYS A 30 -3.00 -7.49 -1.44
C CYS A 30 -1.83 -8.36 -0.93
N GLY A 31 -1.98 -8.99 0.24
CA GLY A 31 -0.98 -9.82 0.92
C GLY A 31 -0.29 -9.09 2.07
N GLN A 32 0.46 -9.85 2.88
CA GLN A 32 1.18 -9.28 4.02
C GLN A 32 2.22 -8.24 3.58
N GLY A 33 2.32 -7.14 4.33
CA GLY A 33 3.22 -6.02 4.04
C GLY A 33 2.72 -5.06 2.95
N THR A 34 1.49 -5.26 2.48
CA THR A 34 0.89 -4.47 1.38
C THR A 34 -0.44 -3.86 1.79
N VAL A 35 -0.92 -2.88 1.02
CA VAL A 35 -2.19 -2.20 1.25
C VAL A 35 -2.89 -1.86 -0.06
N LEU A 36 -4.19 -2.10 -0.12
CA LEU A 36 -5.04 -1.52 -1.16
C LEU A 36 -5.35 -0.07 -0.79
N TYR A 37 -4.96 0.88 -1.63
CA TYR A 37 -5.12 2.30 -1.33
C TYR A 37 -5.36 3.13 -2.58
N GLY A 38 -6.32 4.06 -2.51
CA GLY A 38 -6.75 4.86 -3.65
C GLY A 38 -7.74 4.10 -4.52
N GLU A 39 -7.47 4.02 -5.82
CA GLU A 39 -8.27 3.22 -6.74
C GLU A 39 -8.19 1.74 -6.37
N GLU A 40 -9.32 1.02 -6.38
CA GLU A 40 -9.41 -0.41 -6.01
C GLU A 40 -8.55 -1.34 -6.89
N SER A 41 -7.93 -0.78 -7.93
CA SER A 41 -7.03 -1.40 -8.89
C SER A 41 -5.56 -1.39 -8.48
N LEU A 42 -5.13 -0.73 -7.39
CA LEU A 42 -3.70 -0.63 -7.04
C LEU A 42 -3.39 -1.13 -5.63
N CYS A 43 -2.44 -2.07 -5.56
CA CYS A 43 -1.85 -2.53 -4.31
C CYS A 43 -0.47 -1.89 -4.12
N TRP A 44 -0.25 -1.38 -2.92
CA TRP A 44 0.98 -0.67 -2.56
C TRP A 44 1.77 -1.44 -1.53
N GLN A 45 3.09 -1.30 -1.61
CA GLN A 45 3.97 -1.64 -0.52
C GLN A 45 3.70 -0.72 0.68
N LYS A 46 3.61 -1.26 1.92
CA LYS A 46 3.37 -0.47 3.15
C LYS A 46 4.61 0.27 3.66
N SER A 47 5.74 -0.40 3.78
CA SER A 47 7.03 0.20 4.15
C SER A 47 7.88 0.38 2.91
N ALA A 48 8.35 1.60 2.65
CA ALA A 48 9.17 1.91 1.46
C ALA A 48 10.48 1.10 1.45
N LYS A 49 11.29 1.26 0.39
CA LYS A 49 12.67 0.77 0.36
C LYS A 49 13.37 1.15 1.68
N PRO A 50 14.01 0.21 2.40
CA PRO A 50 14.57 0.49 3.73
C PRO A 50 15.66 1.56 3.74
N GLU A 51 16.36 1.73 2.62
CA GLU A 51 17.40 2.74 2.41
C GLU A 51 17.07 3.49 1.12
N PRO A 52 17.45 4.78 0.99
CA PRO A 52 17.29 5.52 -0.26
C PRO A 52 17.90 4.77 -1.44
N ALA A 53 17.27 4.86 -2.60
CA ALA A 53 17.87 4.43 -3.86
C ALA A 53 18.95 5.44 -4.28
N THR A 54 20.12 4.94 -4.64
CA THR A 54 21.28 5.77 -4.98
C THR A 54 21.14 6.48 -6.32
N ASN A 55 20.20 6.04 -7.17
CA ASN A 55 19.81 6.63 -8.44
C ASN A 55 18.44 6.04 -8.87
N TRP A 56 17.91 6.50 -10.02
CA TRP A 56 16.63 6.01 -10.52
C TRP A 56 16.63 4.51 -10.86
N GLN A 57 17.72 3.99 -11.47
CA GLN A 57 17.80 2.59 -11.84
C GLN A 57 17.76 1.66 -10.60
N ASP A 58 18.43 2.05 -9.52
CA ASP A 58 18.38 1.33 -8.23
C ASP A 58 16.94 1.28 -7.67
N ALA A 59 16.18 2.37 -7.78
CA ALA A 59 14.77 2.40 -7.38
C ALA A 59 13.90 1.47 -8.25
N ASN A 60 14.12 1.52 -9.56
CA ASN A 60 13.40 0.67 -10.51
C ASN A 60 13.74 -0.81 -10.31
N ASP A 61 15.01 -1.15 -10.16
CA ASP A 61 15.48 -2.53 -9.92
C ASP A 61 14.98 -3.04 -8.58
N TYR A 62 14.95 -2.20 -7.54
CA TYR A 62 14.36 -2.56 -6.25
C TYR A 62 12.92 -3.05 -6.41
N CYS A 63 12.09 -2.30 -7.14
CA CYS A 63 10.69 -2.69 -7.32
C CYS A 63 10.52 -3.91 -8.23
N ASN A 64 11.26 -4.00 -9.33
CA ASN A 64 11.14 -5.15 -10.25
C ASN A 64 11.63 -6.48 -9.64
N ASN A 65 12.48 -6.42 -8.61
CA ASN A 65 12.99 -7.60 -7.90
C ASN A 65 12.31 -7.83 -6.54
N LEU A 66 11.30 -7.02 -6.18
CA LEU A 66 10.64 -7.12 -4.89
C LEU A 66 9.73 -8.35 -4.85
N GLU A 67 9.97 -9.25 -3.91
CA GLU A 67 9.02 -10.31 -3.53
C GLU A 67 8.33 -9.93 -2.22
N LEU A 68 7.04 -9.56 -2.29
CA LEU A 68 6.27 -9.10 -1.13
C LEU A 68 4.82 -9.57 -1.23
N GLY A 69 4.22 -10.01 -0.12
CA GLY A 69 2.83 -10.48 -0.12
C GLY A 69 2.60 -11.75 -0.94
N LYS A 70 3.66 -12.55 -1.20
CA LYS A 70 3.68 -13.71 -2.13
C LYS A 70 3.53 -13.32 -3.60
N LYS A 71 4.03 -12.13 -3.96
CA LYS A 71 3.91 -11.52 -5.28
C LYS A 71 5.24 -10.91 -5.72
N ASP A 72 5.51 -10.95 -7.01
CA ASP A 72 6.77 -10.61 -7.67
C ASP A 72 6.56 -9.67 -8.89
N ASP A 73 5.32 -9.23 -9.13
CA ASP A 73 4.90 -8.34 -10.21
C ASP A 73 4.85 -6.86 -9.76
N TRP A 74 5.82 -6.47 -8.94
CA TRP A 74 5.95 -5.10 -8.43
C TRP A 74 6.67 -4.21 -9.43
N ARG A 75 6.28 -2.94 -9.47
CA ARG A 75 6.88 -1.92 -10.31
C ARG A 75 7.04 -0.60 -9.56
N LEU A 76 7.92 0.25 -10.07
CA LEU A 76 7.95 1.65 -9.67
C LEU A 76 6.65 2.32 -10.17
N PRO A 77 5.99 3.20 -9.38
CA PRO A 77 4.72 3.81 -9.75
C PRO A 77 4.91 4.89 -10.79
N GLU A 78 3.88 5.12 -11.59
CA GLU A 78 3.77 6.33 -12.41
C GLU A 78 3.53 7.55 -11.52
N VAL A 79 3.93 8.74 -11.99
CA VAL A 79 3.85 9.98 -11.20
C VAL A 79 2.43 10.28 -10.72
N ASN A 80 1.42 10.01 -11.54
CA ASN A 80 0.03 10.25 -11.15
C ASN A 80 -0.45 9.26 -10.07
N GLU A 81 0.00 8.01 -10.12
CA GLU A 81 -0.31 7.01 -9.10
C GLU A 81 0.36 7.40 -7.77
N LEU A 82 1.63 7.81 -7.80
CA LEU A 82 2.32 8.20 -6.58
C LEU A 82 1.73 9.49 -5.99
N LYS A 83 1.37 10.46 -6.84
CA LYS A 83 0.68 11.68 -6.42
C LYS A 83 -0.70 11.40 -5.82
N SER A 84 -1.40 10.33 -6.21
CA SER A 84 -2.70 10.01 -5.59
C SER A 84 -2.58 9.59 -4.12
N LEU A 85 -1.37 9.31 -3.62
CA LEU A 85 -1.12 9.08 -2.21
C LEU A 85 -1.00 10.39 -1.39
N VAL A 86 -0.81 11.52 -2.08
CA VAL A 86 -0.68 12.83 -1.44
C VAL A 86 -2.06 13.31 -0.98
N LYS A 87 -2.14 13.64 0.31
CA LYS A 87 -3.28 14.29 0.94
C LYS A 87 -3.06 15.78 1.03
N GLU A 88 -4.13 16.53 0.77
CA GLU A 88 -4.17 17.95 1.05
C GLU A 88 -4.29 18.16 2.56
N VAL A 89 -3.22 18.67 3.17
CA VAL A 89 -3.13 18.92 4.61
C VAL A 89 -2.43 20.27 4.87
N PRO A 90 -2.61 20.89 6.05
CA PRO A 90 -1.88 22.09 6.44
C PRO A 90 -0.34 21.89 6.38
N PRO A 91 0.46 22.96 6.19
CA PRO A 91 1.91 22.88 5.93
C PRO A 91 2.77 22.15 6.96
N GLU A 92 2.25 21.88 8.16
CA GLU A 92 2.97 21.19 9.24
C GLU A 92 2.58 19.71 9.37
N GLN A 93 1.63 19.23 8.56
CA GLN A 93 1.16 17.85 8.58
C GLN A 93 1.82 17.02 7.47
N VAL A 94 1.98 15.72 7.75
CA VAL A 94 2.50 14.75 6.78
C VAL A 94 1.47 14.56 5.67
N THR A 95 1.91 14.71 4.42
CA THR A 95 1.00 14.66 3.25
C THR A 95 0.63 13.23 2.81
N ILE A 96 0.89 12.21 3.62
CA ILE A 96 0.57 10.82 3.31
C ILE A 96 -0.10 10.14 4.51
N ASP A 97 -0.95 9.15 4.25
CA ASP A 97 -1.60 8.37 5.31
C ASP A 97 -0.63 7.42 6.03
N THR A 98 0.01 7.91 7.09
CA THR A 98 0.97 7.11 7.88
C THR A 98 0.33 5.91 8.58
N ALA A 99 -1.01 5.84 8.68
CA ALA A 99 -1.70 4.66 9.19
C ALA A 99 -1.64 3.48 8.21
N PHE A 100 -1.52 3.75 6.90
CA PHE A 100 -1.39 2.73 5.85
C PHE A 100 0.02 2.61 5.31
N PHE A 101 0.76 3.71 5.26
CA PHE A 101 2.11 3.82 4.71
C PHE A 101 3.13 4.01 5.83
N THR A 102 3.52 2.89 6.44
CA THR A 102 4.55 2.83 7.49
C THR A 102 5.94 3.17 6.91
N ASP A 103 6.85 3.60 7.79
CA ASP A 103 8.25 3.91 7.45
C ASP A 103 8.40 4.85 6.24
N THR A 104 7.44 5.75 6.04
CA THR A 104 7.51 6.76 4.98
C THR A 104 8.41 7.90 5.43
N GLN A 105 9.47 8.15 4.68
CA GLN A 105 10.24 9.38 4.82
C GLN A 105 9.48 10.52 4.15
N THR A 106 9.47 11.71 4.74
CA THR A 106 8.92 12.91 4.09
C THR A 106 9.95 13.49 3.12
N ASP A 107 10.37 12.69 2.14
CA ASP A 107 11.42 13.00 1.17
C ASP A 107 10.94 12.83 -0.28
N TYR A 108 11.85 12.93 -1.25
CA TYR A 108 11.62 12.72 -2.68
C TYR A 108 11.55 11.23 -2.99
N TYR A 109 10.56 10.84 -3.79
CA TYR A 109 10.34 9.47 -4.22
C TYR A 109 10.39 9.39 -5.73
N TRP A 110 11.19 8.47 -6.27
CA TRP A 110 11.27 8.22 -7.70
C TRP A 110 9.95 7.66 -8.27
N THR A 111 9.68 7.96 -9.53
CA THR A 111 8.56 7.41 -10.31
C THR A 111 9.08 6.79 -11.61
N ALA A 112 8.31 5.91 -12.23
CA ALA A 112 8.60 5.31 -13.53
C ALA A 112 8.39 6.28 -14.70
N THR A 113 7.73 7.42 -14.47
CA THR A 113 7.37 8.33 -15.56
C THR A 113 8.61 9.08 -16.07
N GLU A 114 8.97 8.85 -17.32
CA GLU A 114 10.06 9.57 -18.01
C GLU A 114 9.63 11.00 -18.37
N TYR A 115 10.55 11.95 -18.23
CA TYR A 115 10.35 13.32 -18.70
C TYR A 115 10.64 13.43 -20.20
N PRO A 116 9.65 13.78 -21.05
CA PRO A 116 9.76 13.60 -22.50
C PRO A 116 10.78 14.50 -23.19
N LYS A 117 11.26 15.57 -22.55
CA LYS A 117 12.17 16.54 -23.18
C LYS A 117 13.65 16.26 -22.93
N THR A 118 13.98 15.45 -21.92
CA THR A 118 15.37 15.19 -21.53
C THR A 118 15.52 13.72 -21.23
N LYS A 119 16.34 13.01 -22.02
CA LYS A 119 16.64 11.60 -21.78
C LYS A 119 17.30 11.40 -20.42
N GLY A 120 17.01 10.26 -19.79
CA GLY A 120 17.59 9.92 -18.48
C GLY A 120 17.13 10.89 -17.40
N THR A 121 15.86 11.27 -17.43
CA THR A 121 15.23 12.16 -16.46
C THR A 121 13.85 11.61 -16.16
N HIS A 122 13.55 11.41 -14.88
CA HIS A 122 12.26 10.92 -14.42
C HIS A 122 11.60 11.89 -13.45
N TRP A 123 10.29 11.75 -13.31
CA TRP A 123 9.54 12.49 -12.31
C TRP A 123 9.78 11.94 -10.91
N TYR A 124 9.66 12.80 -9.92
CA TYR A 124 9.62 12.44 -8.51
C TYR A 124 8.44 13.12 -7.80
N VAL A 125 8.02 12.59 -6.66
CA VAL A 125 7.05 13.22 -5.75
C VAL A 125 7.71 13.50 -4.40
N TYR A 126 7.48 14.68 -3.84
CA TYR A 126 8.00 15.11 -2.55
C TYR A 126 6.93 15.04 -1.46
N PHE A 127 6.96 14.02 -0.61
CA PHE A 127 5.91 13.80 0.39
C PHE A 127 5.90 14.79 1.57
N LYS A 128 6.87 15.71 1.66
CA LYS A 128 6.76 16.81 2.64
C LYS A 128 5.69 17.82 2.25
N THR A 129 5.52 18.08 0.95
CA THR A 129 4.63 19.15 0.46
C THR A 129 3.64 18.70 -0.60
N GLY A 130 3.75 17.47 -1.09
CA GLY A 130 2.95 16.97 -2.21
C GLY A 130 3.41 17.45 -3.59
N TYR A 131 4.50 18.20 -3.65
CA TYR A 131 5.06 18.73 -4.89
C TYR A 131 5.68 17.63 -5.74
N ASP A 132 5.47 17.65 -7.05
CA ASP A 132 6.18 16.82 -8.02
C ASP A 132 7.16 17.63 -8.88
N GLY A 133 8.26 17.01 -9.28
CA GLY A 133 9.28 17.62 -10.10
C GLY A 133 10.01 16.60 -10.96
N ILE A 134 11.06 17.04 -11.63
CA ILE A 134 11.89 16.17 -12.48
C ILE A 134 13.31 16.13 -11.94
N SER A 135 13.96 14.98 -12.06
CA SER A 135 15.37 14.81 -11.71
C SER A 135 16.06 13.91 -12.72
N GLN A 136 17.31 14.23 -13.04
CA GLN A 136 18.15 13.36 -13.87
C GLN A 136 18.51 12.10 -13.11
N ASP A 137 18.64 10.99 -13.82
CA ASP A 137 18.84 9.64 -13.27
C ASP A 137 20.23 9.42 -12.65
N PHE A 138 21.02 10.49 -12.49
CA PHE A 138 22.32 10.44 -11.84
C PHE A 138 22.19 10.20 -10.33
N LYS A 139 23.36 10.04 -9.68
CA LYS A 139 23.42 9.74 -8.25
C LYS A 139 22.66 10.76 -7.40
N LYS A 140 21.53 10.33 -6.86
CA LYS A 140 20.59 11.08 -6.03
C LYS A 140 19.92 10.08 -5.10
N ASP A 141 20.07 10.32 -3.81
CA ASP A 141 19.51 9.47 -2.76
C ASP A 141 18.04 9.87 -2.56
N TYR A 142 17.16 9.25 -3.35
CA TYR A 142 15.70 9.40 -3.23
C TYR A 142 15.07 8.06 -2.86
N GLU A 143 13.91 8.12 -2.25
CA GLU A 143 13.18 6.95 -1.80
C GLU A 143 12.48 6.22 -2.96
N ALA A 144 12.10 4.97 -2.70
CA ALA A 144 11.31 4.17 -3.63
C ALA A 144 10.19 3.44 -2.88
N ARG A 145 8.98 3.48 -3.45
CA ARG A 145 7.83 2.72 -2.96
C ARG A 145 7.18 2.03 -4.14
N CYS A 146 6.99 0.73 -4.03
CA CYS A 146 6.51 -0.07 -5.15
C CYS A 146 4.98 -0.15 -5.16
N VAL A 147 4.45 -0.25 -6.37
CA VAL A 147 3.03 -0.49 -6.65
C VAL A 147 2.90 -1.71 -7.55
N ARG A 148 1.73 -2.32 -7.57
CA ARG A 148 1.35 -3.33 -8.53
C ARG A 148 -0.12 -3.20 -8.89
N ASP A 149 -0.48 -3.71 -10.05
CA ASP A 149 -1.87 -3.79 -10.42
C ASP A 149 -2.55 -4.90 -9.61
N ASN A 150 -3.74 -4.59 -9.13
CA ASN A 150 -4.60 -5.47 -8.39
C ASN A 150 -5.51 -6.19 -9.38
N SER A 151 -4.97 -7.18 -10.09
CA SER A 151 -5.75 -8.01 -11.02
C SER A 151 -6.87 -8.70 -10.25
N LEU A 152 -8.14 -8.40 -10.57
CA LEU A 152 -9.28 -9.20 -10.11
C LEU A 152 -9.17 -10.56 -10.80
N SER A 153 -8.47 -11.52 -10.17
CA SER A 153 -8.56 -12.93 -10.57
C SER A 153 -9.96 -13.48 -10.30
#